data_AF-A0A2H6MYZ3-F1
#
_entry.id   AF-A0A2H6MYZ3-F1
#
_cell.length_a   1.000
_cell.length_b   1.000
_cell.length_c   1.000
_cell.angle_alpha   90.00
_cell.angle_beta   90.00
_cell.angle_gamma   90.00
#
_symmetry.space_group_name_H-M   'P 1'
#
loop_
_entity.id
_entity.type
_entity.pdbx_description
1 polymer ?
#
loop_
_entity_poly.entity_id
_entity_poly.type
_entity_poly.pdbx_seq_one_letter_code
_entity_poly.pdbx_strand_id
1 'polypeptide(L)'
;AFCSDGASIMLGRKSGVSTRIAKDFPNIIIWHCLNHRLQLVLDDSIKDIKQLNHFKIFLDKIHSIFHKYVIGLPLKEWDPLPTVRKWLRAHHHTADDPRVKIKKSGSEESVSVKMMWKHLKD
;
A
#
# COMPACT_ATOMS: atom_id res chain seq x y z
N ALA A 1 32.68 -13.31 6.96
CA ALA A 1 31.81 -12.96 5.82
C ALA A 1 30.87 -11.85 6.23
N PHE A 2 30.48 -10.97 5.33
CA PHE A 2 29.58 -9.83 5.58
C PHE A 2 28.33 -9.99 4.71
N CYS A 3 27.14 -9.86 5.31
CA CYS A 3 25.87 -9.98 4.62
C CYS A 3 25.00 -8.76 4.94
N SER A 4 24.52 -8.06 3.91
CA SER A 4 23.61 -6.91 4.08
C SER A 4 22.54 -6.89 3.02
N ASP A 5 21.54 -6.02 3.21
CA ASP A 5 20.64 -5.65 2.13
C ASP A 5 21.38 -4.92 0.99
N GLY A 6 20.69 -4.72 -0.12
CA GLY A 6 21.22 -4.10 -1.33
C GLY A 6 21.47 -2.61 -1.25
N ALA A 7 21.35 -2.03 -0.05
CA ALA A 7 21.44 -0.59 0.12
C ALA A 7 22.83 -0.08 -0.29
N SER A 8 22.86 1.03 -1.02
CA SER A 8 24.12 1.63 -1.51
C SER A 8 25.06 2.02 -0.36
N ILE A 9 24.52 2.39 0.81
CA ILE A 9 25.33 2.64 2.02
C ILE A 9 26.07 1.38 2.50
N MET A 10 25.51 0.19 2.27
CA MET A 10 26.09 -1.07 2.72
C MET A 10 26.98 -1.69 1.65
N LEU A 11 26.48 -1.84 0.42
CA LEU A 11 27.16 -2.56 -0.67
C LEU A 11 27.75 -1.64 -1.77
N GLY A 12 27.74 -0.32 -1.57
CA GLY A 12 28.22 0.64 -2.55
C GLY A 12 29.72 0.53 -2.85
N ARG A 13 30.09 0.62 -4.13
CA ARG A 13 31.45 0.38 -4.63
C ARG A 13 32.52 1.38 -4.19
N LYS A 14 32.14 2.60 -3.79
CA LYS A 14 33.10 3.67 -3.42
C LYS A 14 33.19 3.89 -1.92
N SER A 15 32.04 4.07 -1.28
CA SER A 15 31.91 4.47 0.12
C SER A 15 31.08 3.50 0.97
N GLY A 16 30.63 2.37 0.39
CA GLY A 16 29.84 1.38 1.10
C GLY A 16 30.60 0.73 2.24
N VAL A 17 29.88 0.34 3.29
CA VAL A 17 30.43 -0.36 4.46
C VAL A 17 31.21 -1.61 4.03
N SER A 18 30.66 -2.41 3.11
CA SER A 18 31.32 -3.61 2.58
C SER A 18 32.64 -3.29 1.89
N THR A 19 32.69 -2.19 1.12
CA THR A 19 33.90 -1.74 0.42
C THR A 19 34.98 -1.31 1.41
N ARG A 20 34.62 -0.68 2.53
CA ARG A 20 35.57 -0.32 3.58
C ARG A 20 36.09 -1.56 4.29
N ILE A 21 35.20 -2.47 4.68
CA ILE A 21 35.56 -3.74 5.32
C ILE A 21 36.47 -4.59 4.41
N ALA A 22 36.22 -4.60 3.10
CA ALA A 22 37.07 -5.32 2.15
C ALA A 22 38.49 -4.74 2.01
N LYS A 23 38.70 -3.45 2.31
CA LYS A 23 40.04 -2.85 2.33
C LYS A 23 40.87 -3.37 3.50
N ASP A 24 40.24 -3.50 4.66
CA ASP A 24 40.90 -3.96 5.88
C ASP A 24 41.05 -5.49 5.91
N PHE A 25 40.11 -6.20 5.26
CA PHE A 25 40.07 -7.67 5.19
C PHE A 25 39.91 -8.14 3.74
N PRO A 26 41.00 -8.27 2.96
CA PRO A 26 40.93 -8.56 1.51
C PRO A 26 40.31 -9.93 1.18
N ASN A 27 40.34 -10.87 2.12
CA ASN A 27 39.76 -12.21 1.95
C ASN A 27 38.30 -12.30 2.44
N ILE A 28 37.67 -11.17 2.80
CA ILE A 28 36.30 -11.20 3.29
C ILE A 28 35.32 -11.50 2.16
N ILE A 29 34.42 -12.43 2.42
CA ILE A 29 33.34 -12.75 1.50
C ILE A 29 32.17 -11.81 1.79
N ILE A 30 31.81 -10.99 0.80
CA ILE A 30 30.65 -10.09 0.86
C ILE A 30 29.50 -10.74 0.10
N TRP A 31 28.39 -10.96 0.80
CA TRP A 31 27.16 -11.51 0.24
C TRP A 31 26.03 -10.51 0.33
N HIS A 32 25.20 -10.49 -0.70
CA HIS A 32 23.93 -9.79 -0.66
C HIS A 32 22.90 -10.70 0.03
N CYS A 33 22.08 -10.15 0.92
CA CYS A 33 21.08 -10.91 1.66
C CYS A 33 20.12 -11.61 0.70
N LEU A 34 20.07 -12.95 0.80
CA LEU A 34 19.23 -13.78 -0.07
C LEU A 34 17.74 -13.48 0.12
N ASN A 35 17.31 -13.28 1.37
CA ASN A 35 15.91 -12.95 1.68
C ASN A 35 15.48 -11.65 0.99
N HIS A 36 16.35 -10.63 1.00
CA HIS A 36 16.06 -9.36 0.32
C HIS A 36 16.03 -9.54 -1.21
N ARG A 37 16.93 -10.35 -1.80
CA ARG A 37 16.88 -10.65 -3.24
C ARG A 37 15.61 -11.41 -3.63
N LEU A 38 15.22 -12.39 -2.82
CA LEU A 38 13.99 -13.15 -3.04
C LEU A 38 12.78 -12.23 -3.00
N GLN A 39 12.71 -11.34 -2.01
CA GLN A 39 11.64 -10.36 -1.90
C GLN A 39 11.56 -9.46 -3.15
N LEU A 40 12.71 -8.95 -3.64
CA LEU A 40 12.74 -8.13 -4.86
C LEU A 40 12.24 -8.90 -6.09
N VAL A 41 12.66 -10.16 -6.25
CA VAL A 41 12.20 -11.02 -7.37
C VAL A 41 10.71 -11.28 -7.28
N LEU A 42 10.19 -11.54 -6.08
CA LEU A 42 8.75 -11.71 -5.86
C LEU A 42 7.98 -10.42 -6.17
N ASP A 43 8.46 -9.28 -5.69
CA ASP A 43 7.83 -7.98 -5.95
C ASP A 43 7.83 -7.64 -7.44
N ASP A 44 8.91 -7.94 -8.17
CA ASP A 44 8.97 -7.75 -9.62
C ASP A 44 8.03 -8.71 -10.36
N SER A 45 7.98 -9.98 -9.95
CA SER A 45 7.07 -10.98 -10.54
C SER A 45 5.59 -10.61 -10.33
N ILE A 46 5.25 -10.05 -9.17
CA ILE A 46 3.88 -9.59 -8.87
C ILE A 46 3.48 -8.40 -9.73
N LYS A 47 4.41 -7.48 -10.04
CA LYS A 47 4.13 -6.30 -10.89
C LYS A 47 3.66 -6.69 -12.29
N ASP A 48 4.16 -7.80 -12.83
CA ASP A 48 3.78 -8.26 -14.17
C ASP A 48 2.37 -8.88 -14.22
N ILE A 49 1.84 -9.31 -13.07
CA ILE A 49 0.52 -9.95 -12.95
C ILE A 49 -0.51 -8.91 -12.48
N LYS A 50 -1.20 -8.28 -13.43
CA LYS A 50 -2.18 -7.20 -13.18
C LYS A 50 -3.23 -7.52 -12.10
N GLN A 51 -3.73 -8.75 -12.06
CA GLN A 51 -4.72 -9.19 -11.07
C GLN A 51 -4.13 -9.20 -9.64
N LEU A 52 -2.88 -9.61 -9.47
CA LEU A 52 -2.20 -9.63 -8.17
C LEU A 52 -1.84 -8.22 -7.71
N ASN A 53 -1.56 -7.28 -8.61
CA ASN A 53 -1.36 -5.88 -8.25
C ASN A 53 -2.61 -5.25 -7.61
N HIS A 54 -3.79 -5.47 -8.19
CA HIS A 54 -5.03 -4.97 -7.60
C HIS A 54 -5.31 -5.60 -6.24
N PHE A 55 -5.06 -6.91 -6.11
CA PHE A 55 -5.20 -7.63 -4.85
C PHE A 55 -4.21 -7.12 -3.78
N LYS A 56 -2.95 -6.87 -4.15
CA LYS A 56 -1.93 -6.29 -3.26
C LYS A 56 -2.34 -4.91 -2.77
N ILE A 57 -2.77 -4.01 -3.66
CA ILE A 57 -3.26 -2.67 -3.29
C ILE A 57 -4.46 -2.77 -2.33
N PHE A 58 -5.36 -3.72 -2.56
CA PHE A 58 -6.49 -3.97 -1.68
C PHE A 58 -6.04 -4.44 -0.28
N LEU A 59 -5.12 -5.40 -0.20
CA LEU A 59 -4.56 -5.86 1.07
C LEU A 59 -3.77 -4.78 1.81
N ASP A 60 -2.96 -3.98 1.10
CA ASP A 60 -2.21 -2.86 1.70
C ASP A 60 -3.15 -1.82 2.31
N LYS A 61 -4.30 -1.57 1.67
CA LYS A 61 -5.36 -0.69 2.21
C LYS A 61 -6.01 -1.27 3.46
N ILE A 62 -6.36 -2.56 3.44
CA ILE A 62 -6.88 -3.25 4.62
C ILE A 62 -5.87 -3.15 5.76
N HIS A 63 -4.61 -3.50 5.51
CA HIS A 63 -3.55 -3.44 6.51
C HIS A 63 -3.39 -2.02 7.10
N SER A 64 -3.43 -0.98 6.26
CA SER A 64 -3.39 0.42 6.70
C SER A 64 -4.57 0.80 7.61
N ILE A 65 -5.78 0.35 7.27
CA ILE A 65 -6.98 0.52 8.10
C ILE A 65 -6.80 -0.19 9.44
N PHE A 66 -6.41 -1.47 9.43
CA PHE A 66 -6.18 -2.24 10.65
C PHE A 66 -5.10 -1.61 11.53
N HIS A 67 -3.96 -1.23 10.96
CA HIS A 67 -2.90 -0.57 11.71
C HIS A 67 -3.38 0.76 12.33
N LYS A 68 -4.13 1.57 11.59
CA LYS A 68 -4.66 2.85 12.08
C LYS A 68 -5.70 2.69 13.19
N TYR A 69 -6.62 1.75 13.06
CA TYR A 69 -7.80 1.67 13.93
C TYR A 69 -7.72 0.59 15.02
N VAL A 70 -6.85 -0.41 14.84
CA VAL A 70 -6.70 -1.53 15.80
C VAL A 70 -5.41 -1.40 16.60
N ILE A 71 -4.33 -0.90 16.00
CA ILE A 71 -3.03 -0.74 16.68
C ILE A 71 -2.85 0.70 17.22
N GLY A 72 -3.34 1.71 16.50
CA GLY A 72 -3.05 3.12 16.80
C GLY A 72 -3.91 3.80 17.88
N LEU A 73 -5.09 3.29 18.22
CA LEU A 73 -6.00 3.90 19.21
C LEU A 73 -6.84 2.82 19.91
N PRO A 74 -7.18 2.98 21.21
CA PRO A 74 -8.15 2.11 21.85
C PRO A 74 -9.53 2.27 21.18
N LEU A 75 -10.09 1.16 20.70
CA LEU A 75 -11.38 1.04 19.99
C LEU A 75 -12.60 1.65 20.72
N LYS A 76 -12.48 2.02 22.00
CA LYS A 76 -13.57 2.59 22.80
C LYS A 76 -13.86 4.07 22.50
N GLU A 77 -12.92 4.80 21.90
CA GLU A 77 -13.04 6.26 21.72
C GLU A 77 -13.19 6.68 20.26
N TRP A 78 -13.22 5.72 19.32
CA TRP A 78 -13.21 6.03 17.90
C TRP A 78 -14.56 5.78 17.21
N ASP A 79 -15.19 6.86 16.74
CA ASP A 79 -16.38 6.81 15.87
C ASP A 79 -15.97 6.72 14.38
N PRO A 80 -16.30 5.62 13.67
CA PRO A 80 -15.99 5.46 12.25
C PRO A 80 -16.81 6.35 11.32
N LEU A 81 -18.00 6.77 11.74
CA LEU A 81 -19.00 7.41 10.86
C LEU A 81 -18.51 8.72 10.21
N PRO A 82 -17.83 9.63 10.91
CA PRO A 82 -17.34 10.88 10.32
C PRO A 82 -16.28 10.61 9.24
N THR A 83 -15.41 9.64 9.48
CA THR A 83 -14.32 9.29 8.56
C THR A 83 -14.86 8.62 7.30
N VAL A 84 -15.76 7.64 7.45
CA VAL A 84 -16.40 6.96 6.32
C VAL A 84 -17.29 7.91 5.52
N ARG A 85 -18.05 8.80 6.17
CA ARG A 85 -18.83 9.84 5.47
C ARG A 85 -17.96 10.86 4.74
N LYS A 86 -16.81 11.24 5.30
CA LYS A 86 -15.87 12.14 4.63
C LYS A 86 -15.24 11.44 3.41
N TRP A 87 -14.89 10.17 3.55
CA TRP A 87 -14.34 9.36 2.46
C TRP A 87 -15.34 9.16 1.32
N LEU A 88 -16.58 8.76 1.63
CA LEU A 88 -17.66 8.63 0.64
C LEU A 88 -17.90 9.95 -0.10
N ARG A 89 -17.97 11.08 0.62
CA ARG A 89 -18.15 12.41 -0.01
C ARG A 89 -16.95 12.83 -0.86
N ALA A 90 -15.73 12.53 -0.43
CA ALA A 90 -14.51 12.89 -1.16
C ALA A 90 -14.27 12.03 -2.41
N HIS A 91 -14.77 10.79 -2.44
CA HIS A 91 -14.50 9.83 -3.53
C HIS A 91 -15.73 9.59 -4.43
N HIS A 92 -16.90 10.13 -4.09
CA HIS A 92 -18.04 10.20 -5.02
C HIS A 92 -17.74 11.08 -6.26
N HIS A 93 -16.78 12.00 -6.19
CA HIS A 93 -16.35 12.85 -7.31
C HIS A 93 -15.26 12.22 -8.21
N THR A 94 -14.72 11.06 -7.88
CA THR A 94 -13.59 10.46 -8.61
C THR A 94 -13.98 9.30 -9.54
N ALA A 95 -15.29 9.14 -9.79
CA ALA A 95 -15.81 8.20 -10.80
C ALA A 95 -16.40 8.92 -12.04
N ASP A 96 -16.00 10.17 -12.30
CA ASP A 96 -16.24 10.79 -13.59
C ASP A 96 -15.13 10.37 -14.57
N ASP A 97 -15.43 9.32 -15.35
CA ASP A 97 -14.69 8.98 -16.56
C ASP A 97 -14.73 10.20 -17.52
N PRO A 98 -13.58 10.70 -18.03
CA PRO A 98 -13.56 11.86 -18.92
C PRO A 98 -14.37 11.70 -20.21
N ARG A 99 -14.85 10.49 -20.55
CA ARG A 99 -15.56 10.22 -21.81
C ARG A 99 -17.04 10.58 -21.82
N VAL A 100 -17.66 10.91 -20.68
CA VAL A 100 -19.11 11.21 -20.66
C VAL A 100 -19.37 12.62 -20.12
N LYS A 101 -19.20 13.64 -20.97
CA LYS A 101 -19.85 14.94 -20.77
C LYS A 101 -21.34 14.79 -21.08
N ILE A 102 -22.14 14.39 -20.09
CA ILE A 102 -23.59 14.64 -20.12
C ILE A 102 -23.97 15.42 -18.88
N LYS A 103 -24.27 16.70 -19.12
CA LYS A 103 -24.79 17.67 -18.16
C LYS A 103 -26.10 17.11 -17.58
N LYS A 104 -26.12 16.75 -16.29
CA LYS A 104 -27.37 16.47 -15.57
C LYS A 104 -27.53 17.41 -14.39
N SER A 105 -28.43 18.35 -14.60
CA SER A 105 -29.16 19.12 -13.59
C SER A 105 -29.95 18.21 -12.65
N GLY A 106 -30.06 18.62 -11.39
CA GLY A 106 -31.12 18.18 -10.49
C GLY A 106 -30.83 16.90 -9.71
N SER A 107 -30.67 17.06 -8.40
CA SER A 107 -30.54 15.99 -7.41
C SER A 107 -31.83 15.20 -7.26
N GLU A 108 -31.81 13.92 -7.66
CA GLU A 108 -32.73 12.92 -7.14
C GLU A 108 -31.93 11.68 -6.73
N GLU A 109 -31.99 11.39 -5.43
CA GLU A 109 -31.28 10.29 -4.79
C GLU A 109 -31.75 8.96 -5.38
N SER A 110 -30.83 8.22 -6.01
CA SER A 110 -31.17 7.02 -6.76
C SER A 110 -31.77 5.94 -5.84
N VAL A 111 -32.80 5.26 -6.34
CA VAL A 111 -33.54 4.16 -5.66
C VAL A 111 -32.60 3.10 -5.08
N SER A 112 -31.45 2.88 -5.71
CA SER A 112 -30.40 1.95 -5.26
C SER A 112 -29.83 2.30 -3.88
N VAL A 113 -29.64 3.59 -3.60
CA VAL A 113 -29.11 4.08 -2.31
C VAL A 113 -30.13 3.81 -1.20
N LYS A 114 -31.42 4.03 -1.45
CA LYS A 114 -32.49 3.74 -0.48
C LYS A 114 -32.60 2.25 -0.15
N MET A 115 -32.41 1.36 -1.13
CA MET A 115 -32.42 -0.10 -0.89
C MET A 115 -31.24 -0.56 -0.03
N MET A 116 -30.03 -0.04 -0.27
CA MET A 116 -28.86 -0.34 0.55
C MET A 116 -29.05 0.03 2.03
N TRP A 117 -29.64 1.20 2.31
CA TRP A 117 -29.89 1.63 3.69
C TRP A 117 -30.93 0.79 4.43
N LYS A 118 -31.85 0.15 3.71
CA LYS A 118 -32.86 -0.74 4.30
C LYS A 118 -32.26 -2.04 4.83
N HIS A 119 -31.21 -2.56 4.18
CA HIS A 119 -30.58 -3.84 4.56
C HIS A 119 -29.50 -3.70 5.64
N LEU A 120 -29.04 -2.48 5.91
CA LEU A 120 -28.01 -2.18 6.92
C LEU A 120 -28.58 -1.89 8.31
N LYS A 121 -29.91 -1.88 8.47
CA LYS A 121 -30.60 -1.58 9.73
C LYS A 121 -31.25 -2.79 10.40
N ASP A 122 -31.14 -3.98 9.81
CA ASP A 122 -31.42 -5.27 10.44
C ASP A 122 -30.09 -5.89 10.90
#